data_AF-A0A536TNJ5-F1
#
_entry.id   AF-A0A536TNJ5-F1
#
_cell.length_a   1.000
_cell.length_b   1.000
_cell.length_c   1.000
_cell.angle_alpha   90.00
_cell.angle_beta   90.00
_cell.angle_gamma   90.00
#
_symmetry.space_group_name_H-M   'P 1'
#
loop_
_entity.id
_entity.type
_entity.pdbx_description
1 polymer ?
#
loop_
_entity_poly.entity_id
_entity_poly.type
_entity_poly.pdbx_seq_one_letter_code
_entity_poly.pdbx_strand_id
1 'polypeptide(L)'
;MAFNSALKAKTLALAIAIGVGGPATAVRADDLQDLKAQIEALQKKVGELEMKQETTEKKQAAAVPDNVVTGGATKGSFKLPGSNTSVTLGGYVKLDAVFSNPSAGVDTKGDLFLDPTAIPVGPTAGNNERHQVKFGARESRLFVKTNTPTSVGDLNTHVEFDFYGADGNESVSNSHGFRLRHAYGTLGNFLAGQTWTNFMNPASLPDTLDFGGPVGQIFDRQAQVRWTQPFGGPGSATSGQWSGRAGESRNGGANPGRRELPGRYRPLARCHRTSPI
;
A
#
# COMPACT_ATOMS: atom_id res chain seq x y z
N MET A 1 4.82 -1.78 13.34
CA MET A 1 5.57 -2.87 12.69
C MET A 1 6.61 -2.27 11.77
N ALA A 2 7.89 -2.36 12.15
CA ALA A 2 8.98 -2.43 11.18
C ALA A 2 9.78 -3.66 11.58
N PHE A 3 9.32 -4.80 11.07
CA PHE A 3 10.03 -6.06 11.10
C PHE A 3 11.22 -5.97 10.14
N ASN A 4 12.40 -6.14 10.72
CA ASN A 4 13.56 -6.88 10.20
C ASN A 4 13.89 -6.74 8.72
N SER A 5 14.78 -5.79 8.43
CA SER A 5 15.82 -6.02 7.42
C SER A 5 17.02 -6.68 8.12
N ALA A 6 17.07 -8.00 8.01
CA ALA A 6 18.19 -8.82 8.47
C ALA A 6 19.43 -8.56 7.59
N LEU A 7 20.16 -7.49 7.88
CA LEU A 7 21.55 -7.39 7.46
C LEU A 7 22.37 -8.19 8.49
N LYS A 8 22.85 -9.37 8.07
CA LYS A 8 23.82 -10.17 8.81
C LYS A 8 25.13 -9.39 8.93
N ALA A 9 25.17 -8.40 9.83
CA ALA A 9 26.42 -7.89 10.36
C ALA A 9 26.99 -9.01 11.21
N LYS A 10 28.07 -9.65 10.73
CA LYS A 10 28.90 -10.51 11.57
C LYS A 10 29.45 -9.61 12.68
N THR A 11 28.79 -9.62 13.82
CA THR A 11 29.24 -8.99 15.06
C THR A 11 30.53 -9.71 15.47
N LEU A 12 31.68 -9.15 15.09
CA LEU A 12 32.92 -9.47 15.76
C LEU A 12 32.84 -8.75 17.11
N ALA A 13 32.32 -9.45 18.11
CA ALA A 13 32.28 -8.98 19.48
C ALA A 13 33.73 -8.86 19.97
N LEU A 14 34.28 -7.64 19.93
CA LEU A 14 35.46 -7.33 20.73
C LEU A 14 34.93 -7.02 22.14
N ALA A 15 34.92 -8.04 22.99
CA ALA A 15 34.63 -7.88 24.40
C ALA A 15 35.74 -7.03 25.04
N ILE A 16 35.46 -5.75 25.28
CA ILE A 16 36.27 -4.93 26.18
C ILE A 16 35.77 -5.23 27.59
N ALA A 17 36.42 -6.18 28.24
CA ALA A 17 36.24 -6.44 29.67
C ALA A 17 36.84 -5.24 30.45
N ILE A 18 35.99 -4.30 30.87
CA ILE A 18 36.39 -3.28 31.85
C ILE A 18 36.25 -3.92 33.24
N GLY A 19 37.32 -4.57 33.69
CA GLY A 19 37.46 -5.00 35.07
C GLY A 19 37.78 -3.81 35.96
N VAL A 20 36.76 -3.24 36.62
CA VAL A 20 36.98 -2.29 37.72
C VAL A 20 37.12 -3.11 39.01
N GLY A 21 38.33 -3.16 39.57
CA GLY A 21 38.55 -3.70 40.91
C GLY A 21 39.99 -4.14 41.21
N GLY A 22 40.83 -3.22 41.69
CA GLY A 22 42.15 -3.50 42.25
C GLY A 22 42.94 -2.21 42.54
N PRO A 23 43.78 -2.16 43.60
CA PRO A 23 44.37 -0.92 44.10
C PRO A 23 45.37 -0.33 43.11
N ALA A 24 45.47 1.01 43.12
CA ALA A 24 46.30 1.81 42.24
C ALA A 24 47.77 1.34 42.21
N THR A 25 48.15 0.62 41.16
CA THR A 25 49.54 0.48 40.72
C THR A 25 49.80 1.51 39.63
N ALA A 26 50.88 2.27 39.77
CA ALA A 26 51.30 3.32 38.86
C ALA A 26 51.28 2.86 37.39
N VAL A 27 50.47 3.55 36.58
CA VAL A 27 50.51 3.47 35.11
C VAL A 27 51.92 3.90 34.70
N ARG A 28 52.70 2.99 34.10
CA ARG A 28 54.03 3.34 33.58
C ARG A 28 53.84 4.21 32.35
N ALA A 29 54.75 5.17 32.15
CA ALA A 29 54.76 6.03 30.97
C ALA A 29 54.84 5.23 29.65
N ASP A 30 55.38 4.02 29.71
CA ASP A 30 55.49 3.08 28.57
C ASP A 30 54.11 2.64 28.06
N ASP A 31 53.15 2.38 28.95
CA ASP A 31 51.79 1.92 28.58
C ASP A 31 50.99 3.01 27.84
N LEU A 32 51.25 4.29 28.18
CA LEU A 32 50.63 5.44 27.52
C LEU A 32 51.20 5.67 26.12
N GLN A 33 52.49 5.39 25.91
CA GLN A 33 53.12 5.49 24.60
C GLN A 33 52.61 4.39 23.65
N ASP A 34 52.51 3.15 24.15
CA ASP A 34 51.97 2.03 23.38
C ASP A 34 50.50 2.23 22.99
N LEU A 35 49.69 2.83 23.86
CA LEU A 35 48.29 3.14 23.54
C LEU A 35 48.18 4.23 22.47
N LYS A 36 49.03 5.25 22.50
CA LYS A 36 49.08 6.31 21.49
C LYS A 36 49.49 5.76 20.12
N ALA A 37 50.48 4.87 20.10
CA ALA A 37 50.92 4.19 18.88
C ALA A 37 49.82 3.31 18.27
N GLN A 38 48.99 2.66 19.09
CA GLN A 38 47.86 1.87 18.61
C GLN A 38 46.74 2.73 18.00
N ILE A 39 46.45 3.91 18.58
CA ILE A 39 45.45 4.84 18.04
C ILE A 39 45.87 5.37 16.66
N GLU A 40 47.13 5.73 16.49
CA GLU A 40 47.66 6.20 15.19
C GLU A 40 47.62 5.08 14.14
N ALA A 41 47.97 3.85 14.52
CA ALA A 41 47.89 2.68 13.64
C ALA A 41 46.44 2.36 13.23
N LEU A 42 45.47 2.53 14.14
CA LEU A 42 44.05 2.36 13.86
C LEU A 42 43.53 3.45 12.93
N GLN A 43 43.84 4.72 13.18
CA GLN A 43 43.45 5.84 12.31
C GLN A 43 44.00 5.67 10.90
N LYS A 44 45.26 5.23 10.76
CA LYS A 44 45.86 4.94 9.45
C LYS A 44 45.14 3.81 8.71
N LYS A 45 44.80 2.72 9.41
CA LYS A 45 44.02 1.62 8.83
C LYS A 45 42.61 2.05 8.44
N VAL A 46 41.95 2.91 9.22
CA VAL A 46 40.63 3.45 8.87
C VAL A 46 40.71 4.27 7.59
N GLY A 47 41.67 5.21 7.47
CA GLY A 47 41.85 5.99 6.23
C GLY A 47 42.20 5.13 5.01
N GLU A 48 43.03 4.09 5.18
CA GLU A 48 43.33 3.13 4.10
C GLU A 48 42.10 2.31 3.69
N LEU A 49 41.23 1.94 4.64
CA LEU A 49 39.99 1.21 4.38
C LEU A 49 38.95 2.10 3.70
N GLU A 50 38.82 3.36 4.12
CA GLU A 50 37.95 4.36 3.47
C GLU A 50 38.37 4.59 2.02
N MET A 51 39.67 4.80 1.77
CA MET A 51 40.18 4.96 0.39
C MET A 51 39.97 3.70 -0.46
N LYS A 52 40.13 2.50 0.13
CA LYS A 52 39.84 1.24 -0.56
C LYS A 52 38.35 1.09 -0.86
N GLN A 53 37.46 1.46 0.06
CA GLN A 53 36.00 1.44 -0.16
C GLN A 53 35.61 2.40 -1.28
N GLU A 54 36.08 3.65 -1.26
CA GLU A 54 35.79 4.60 -2.34
C GLU A 54 36.31 4.12 -3.70
N THR A 55 37.49 3.51 -3.74
CA THR A 55 38.07 2.99 -4.98
C THR A 55 37.29 1.78 -5.49
N THR A 56 36.83 0.90 -4.59
CA THR A 56 36.00 -0.25 -4.94
C THR A 56 34.61 0.17 -5.42
N GLU A 57 33.98 1.15 -4.78
CA GLU A 57 32.69 1.70 -5.19
C GLU A 57 32.77 2.38 -6.55
N LYS A 58 33.81 3.20 -6.80
CA LYS A 58 34.05 3.85 -8.11
C LYS A 58 34.31 2.83 -9.22
N LYS A 59 35.06 1.74 -8.94
CA LYS A 59 35.28 0.65 -9.91
C LYS A 59 34.03 -0.18 -10.17
N GLN A 60 33.17 -0.39 -9.17
CA GLN A 60 31.89 -1.08 -9.35
C GLN A 60 30.88 -0.21 -10.10
N ALA A 61 30.89 1.11 -9.93
CA ALA A 61 30.05 2.03 -10.69
C ALA A 61 30.49 2.18 -12.15
N ALA A 62 31.80 2.10 -12.44
CA ALA A 62 32.34 2.25 -13.80
C ALA A 62 32.26 0.97 -14.67
N ALA A 63 31.91 -0.19 -14.09
CA ALA A 63 31.92 -1.49 -14.78
C ALA A 63 30.53 -2.04 -15.12
N VAL A 64 29.44 -1.33 -14.80
CA VAL A 64 28.08 -1.74 -15.15
C VAL A 64 27.70 -1.06 -16.47
N PRO A 65 27.49 -1.80 -17.57
CA PRO A 65 26.97 -1.22 -18.81
C PRO A 65 25.62 -0.53 -18.54
N ASP A 66 25.37 0.61 -19.18
CA ASP A 66 24.14 1.42 -19.03
C ASP A 66 22.82 0.66 -19.29
N ASN A 67 22.88 -0.57 -19.79
CA ASN A 67 21.74 -1.42 -20.14
C ASN A 67 21.57 -2.66 -19.24
N VAL A 68 22.28 -2.76 -18.11
CA VAL A 68 22.12 -3.91 -17.21
C VAL A 68 21.07 -3.62 -16.14
N VAL A 69 20.03 -4.44 -16.11
CA VAL A 69 19.03 -4.47 -15.05
C VAL A 69 19.70 -4.97 -13.77
N THR A 70 19.89 -4.07 -12.80
CA THR A 70 20.49 -4.39 -11.49
C THR A 70 19.40 -4.57 -10.43
N GLY A 71 19.72 -5.26 -9.33
CA GLY A 71 18.78 -5.42 -8.21
C GLY A 71 18.34 -4.06 -7.65
N GLY A 72 17.04 -3.89 -7.46
CA GLY A 72 16.45 -2.68 -6.88
C GLY A 72 16.58 -2.63 -5.35
N ALA A 73 16.07 -1.56 -4.75
CA ALA A 73 16.15 -1.30 -3.31
C ALA A 73 15.41 -2.34 -2.43
N THR A 74 14.48 -3.10 -3.01
CA THR A 74 13.70 -4.12 -2.30
C THR A 74 13.80 -5.49 -2.97
N LYS A 75 13.57 -6.57 -2.21
CA LYS A 75 13.58 -7.93 -2.73
C LYS A 75 12.55 -8.08 -3.86
N GLY A 76 12.99 -8.60 -5.01
CA GLY A 76 12.14 -8.77 -6.19
C GLY A 76 11.91 -7.48 -7.00
N SER A 77 12.57 -6.39 -6.63
CA SER A 77 12.60 -5.16 -7.44
C SER A 77 13.85 -5.12 -8.32
N PHE A 78 13.77 -4.37 -9.41
CA PHE A 78 14.90 -4.08 -10.30
C PHE A 78 15.06 -2.57 -10.48
N LYS A 79 16.29 -2.10 -10.68
CA LYS A 79 16.55 -0.70 -11.02
C LYS A 79 16.27 -0.45 -12.49
N LEU A 80 15.60 0.67 -12.77
CA LEU A 80 15.47 1.18 -14.12
C LEU A 80 16.84 1.72 -14.58
N PRO A 81 17.38 1.23 -15.71
CA PRO A 81 18.67 1.68 -16.23
C PRO A 81 18.69 3.21 -16.41
N GLY A 82 19.81 3.84 -16.06
CA GLY A 82 19.95 5.31 -16.11
C GLY A 82 19.20 6.08 -15.01
N SER A 83 18.65 5.42 -13.99
CA SER A 83 17.97 6.09 -12.89
C SER A 83 18.20 5.42 -11.52
N ASN A 84 17.88 6.15 -10.45
CA ASN A 84 17.84 5.60 -9.09
C ASN A 84 16.48 4.97 -8.75
N THR A 85 15.60 4.78 -9.74
CA THR A 85 14.25 4.25 -9.53
C THR A 85 14.26 2.72 -9.46
N SER A 86 13.77 2.18 -8.36
CA SER A 86 13.48 0.75 -8.21
C SER A 86 12.03 0.47 -8.60
N VAL A 87 11.81 -0.59 -9.38
CA VAL A 87 10.49 -1.02 -9.84
C VAL A 87 10.22 -2.44 -9.34
N THR A 88 9.03 -2.64 -8.79
CA THR A 88 8.52 -3.95 -8.38
C THR A 88 7.28 -4.26 -9.21
N LEU A 89 7.33 -5.38 -9.94
CA LEU A 89 6.17 -5.98 -10.56
C LEU A 89 5.72 -7.15 -9.68
N GLY A 90 4.42 -7.22 -9.39
CA GLY A 90 3.89 -8.28 -8.57
C GLY A 90 2.40 -8.48 -8.77
N GLY A 91 1.83 -9.36 -7.97
CA GLY A 91 0.45 -9.77 -8.11
C GLY A 91 0.25 -11.20 -7.66
N TYR A 92 -0.91 -11.75 -8.01
CA TYR A 92 -1.22 -13.16 -7.82
C TYR A 92 -2.30 -13.60 -8.81
N VAL A 93 -2.29 -14.89 -9.11
CA VAL A 93 -3.38 -15.56 -9.82
C VAL A 93 -4.22 -16.32 -8.79
N LYS A 94 -5.53 -16.19 -8.87
CA LYS A 94 -6.48 -16.88 -7.96
C LYS A 94 -7.61 -17.48 -8.78
N LEU A 95 -7.98 -18.71 -8.44
CA LEU A 95 -9.16 -19.38 -8.95
C LEU A 95 -10.11 -19.63 -7.78
N ASP A 96 -11.32 -19.11 -7.89
CA ASP A 96 -12.41 -19.30 -6.95
C ASP A 96 -13.39 -20.33 -7.48
N ALA A 97 -13.94 -21.14 -6.57
CA ALA A 97 -15.05 -22.05 -6.81
C ALA A 97 -16.11 -21.77 -5.75
N VAL A 98 -17.28 -21.29 -6.18
CA VAL A 98 -18.35 -20.83 -5.28
C VAL A 98 -19.61 -21.63 -5.58
N PHE A 99 -20.24 -22.14 -4.52
CA PHE A 99 -21.51 -22.84 -4.61
C PHE A 99 -22.64 -21.93 -4.10
N SER A 100 -23.65 -21.69 -4.93
CA SER A 100 -24.81 -20.84 -4.64
C SER A 100 -26.12 -21.62 -4.64
N ASN A 101 -26.96 -21.37 -3.64
CA ASN A 101 -28.32 -21.89 -3.56
C ASN A 101 -29.24 -20.94 -2.75
N PRO A 102 -30.10 -20.14 -3.41
CA PRO A 102 -30.23 -19.97 -4.86
C PRO A 102 -29.06 -19.18 -5.48
N SER A 103 -28.88 -19.32 -6.80
CA SER A 103 -28.01 -18.47 -7.61
C SER A 103 -28.50 -17.02 -7.58
N ALA A 104 -27.58 -16.07 -7.69
CA ALA A 104 -27.88 -14.65 -7.86
C ALA A 104 -28.36 -14.29 -9.29
N GLY A 105 -28.29 -15.22 -10.26
CA GLY A 105 -28.73 -15.05 -11.65
C GLY A 105 -27.59 -15.03 -12.70
N VAL A 106 -27.97 -14.77 -13.95
CA VAL A 106 -27.04 -14.64 -15.09
C VAL A 106 -26.37 -13.26 -15.07
N ASP A 107 -25.10 -13.19 -15.50
CA ASP A 107 -24.30 -11.95 -15.59
C ASP A 107 -24.17 -11.16 -14.28
N THR A 108 -24.40 -11.83 -13.15
CA THR A 108 -24.19 -11.29 -11.81
C THR A 108 -22.86 -11.73 -11.24
N LYS A 109 -22.26 -10.84 -10.44
CA LYS A 109 -21.09 -11.15 -9.62
C LYS A 109 -21.46 -11.80 -8.27
N GLY A 110 -22.74 -11.80 -7.90
CA GLY A 110 -23.22 -12.33 -6.62
C GLY A 110 -23.05 -13.84 -6.43
N ASP A 111 -22.68 -14.58 -7.48
CA ASP A 111 -22.31 -16.00 -7.42
C ASP A 111 -20.78 -16.24 -7.46
N LEU A 112 -19.98 -15.18 -7.35
CA LEU A 112 -18.52 -15.25 -7.31
C LEU A 112 -17.95 -14.79 -5.97
N PHE A 113 -18.73 -13.98 -5.26
CA PHE A 113 -18.47 -13.51 -3.91
C PHE A 113 -19.78 -12.98 -3.32
N LEU A 114 -19.81 -12.79 -2.02
CA LEU A 114 -20.95 -12.20 -1.34
C LEU A 114 -21.17 -10.74 -1.77
N ASP A 115 -22.19 -10.51 -2.59
CA ASP A 115 -22.76 -9.19 -2.85
C ASP A 115 -24.13 -9.11 -2.17
N PRO A 116 -24.26 -8.36 -1.05
CA PRO A 116 -25.53 -8.23 -0.34
C PRO A 116 -26.67 -7.69 -1.20
N THR A 117 -26.36 -6.92 -2.25
CA THR A 117 -27.38 -6.34 -3.15
C THR A 117 -27.89 -7.33 -4.18
N ALA A 118 -27.17 -8.44 -4.41
CA ALA A 118 -27.53 -9.49 -5.35
C ALA A 118 -28.25 -10.68 -4.68
N ILE A 119 -28.46 -10.63 -3.36
CA ILE A 119 -29.19 -11.68 -2.63
C ILE A 119 -30.65 -11.72 -3.12
N PRO A 120 -31.12 -12.85 -3.68
CA PRO A 120 -32.50 -12.94 -4.19
C PRO A 120 -33.51 -12.79 -3.04
N VAL A 121 -34.36 -11.78 -3.11
CA VAL A 121 -35.43 -11.51 -2.13
C VAL A 121 -36.77 -11.28 -2.83
N GLY A 122 -37.87 -11.53 -2.11
CA GLY A 122 -39.23 -11.31 -2.60
C GLY A 122 -39.84 -12.50 -3.34
N PRO A 123 -41.05 -12.34 -3.91
CA PRO A 123 -41.83 -13.45 -4.48
C PRO A 123 -41.13 -14.20 -5.61
N THR A 124 -40.24 -13.54 -6.34
CA THR A 124 -39.49 -14.11 -7.48
C THR A 124 -38.15 -14.70 -7.08
N ALA A 125 -37.75 -14.65 -5.81
CA ALA A 125 -36.46 -15.21 -5.36
C ALA A 125 -36.36 -16.72 -5.64
N GLY A 126 -37.49 -17.42 -5.70
CA GLY A 126 -37.56 -18.84 -6.06
C GLY A 126 -37.34 -19.14 -7.54
N ASN A 127 -37.30 -18.14 -8.41
CA ASN A 127 -37.15 -18.31 -9.86
C ASN A 127 -35.70 -18.53 -10.29
N ASN A 128 -34.72 -18.20 -9.43
CA ASN A 128 -33.32 -18.37 -9.74
C ASN A 128 -32.93 -19.85 -9.68
N GLU A 129 -31.89 -20.21 -10.45
CA GLU A 129 -31.31 -21.54 -10.43
C GLU A 129 -30.83 -21.93 -9.02
N ARG A 130 -30.78 -23.22 -8.74
CA ARG A 130 -30.32 -23.77 -7.46
C ARG A 130 -29.17 -24.72 -7.68
N HIS A 131 -28.36 -24.91 -6.64
CA HIS A 131 -27.23 -25.85 -6.65
C HIS A 131 -26.19 -25.53 -7.74
N GLN A 132 -25.94 -24.24 -7.95
CA GLN A 132 -25.04 -23.79 -8.99
C GLN A 132 -23.63 -23.65 -8.43
N VAL A 133 -22.64 -24.03 -9.24
CA VAL A 133 -21.22 -23.84 -8.95
C VAL A 133 -20.64 -22.90 -10.00
N LYS A 134 -20.10 -21.75 -9.59
CA LYS A 134 -19.30 -20.88 -10.47
C LYS A 134 -17.83 -21.02 -10.18
N PHE A 135 -17.05 -20.98 -11.26
CA PHE A 135 -15.60 -20.82 -11.21
C PHE A 135 -15.23 -19.43 -11.73
N GLY A 136 -14.28 -18.77 -11.09
CA GLY A 136 -13.85 -17.43 -11.50
C GLY A 136 -12.39 -17.15 -11.17
N ALA A 137 -11.68 -16.51 -12.11
CA ALA A 137 -10.32 -16.04 -11.88
C ALA A 137 -10.22 -14.51 -11.75
N ARG A 138 -11.37 -13.84 -11.62
CA ARG A 138 -11.52 -12.38 -11.74
C ARG A 138 -10.83 -11.61 -10.61
N GLU A 139 -10.62 -12.26 -9.47
CA GLU A 139 -9.89 -11.68 -8.35
C GLU A 139 -8.38 -11.56 -8.61
N SER A 140 -7.82 -12.29 -9.57
CA SER A 140 -6.39 -12.23 -9.90
C SER A 140 -5.93 -10.78 -10.03
N ARG A 141 -4.80 -10.45 -9.40
CA ARG A 141 -4.30 -9.06 -9.31
C ARG A 141 -2.95 -8.92 -9.94
N LEU A 142 -2.72 -7.75 -10.50
CA LEU A 142 -1.39 -7.30 -10.87
C LEU A 142 -1.15 -5.92 -10.29
N PHE A 143 0.09 -5.65 -9.90
CA PHE A 143 0.51 -4.33 -9.50
C PHE A 143 1.91 -3.98 -9.97
N VAL A 144 2.12 -2.68 -10.08
CA VAL A 144 3.42 -2.05 -10.24
C VAL A 144 3.65 -1.13 -9.05
N LYS A 145 4.84 -1.17 -8.48
CA LYS A 145 5.31 -0.19 -7.49
C LYS A 145 6.61 0.41 -7.96
N THR A 146 6.80 1.70 -7.70
CA THR A 146 8.11 2.33 -7.87
C THR A 146 8.55 2.98 -6.57
N ASN A 147 9.86 3.04 -6.37
CA ASN A 147 10.51 3.82 -5.32
C ASN A 147 11.67 4.58 -5.96
N THR A 148 11.64 5.90 -5.85
CA THR A 148 12.68 6.80 -6.35
C THR A 148 13.13 7.68 -5.21
N PRO A 149 14.37 7.50 -4.69
CA PRO A 149 14.92 8.41 -3.71
C PRO A 149 15.06 9.83 -4.29
N THR A 150 14.54 10.84 -3.60
CA THR A 150 14.67 12.25 -3.99
C THR A 150 15.21 13.08 -2.84
N SER A 151 15.66 14.31 -3.11
CA SER A 151 16.19 15.23 -2.08
C SER A 151 15.15 15.64 -1.02
N VAL A 152 13.86 15.50 -1.31
CA VAL A 152 12.74 15.87 -0.42
C VAL A 152 12.06 14.65 0.22
N GLY A 153 12.63 13.44 0.01
CA GLY A 153 12.11 12.17 0.51
C GLY A 153 11.87 11.14 -0.60
N ASP A 154 11.46 9.93 -0.23
CA ASP A 154 11.21 8.88 -1.20
C ASP A 154 9.89 9.13 -1.95
N LEU A 155 9.98 9.20 -3.28
CA LEU A 155 8.82 9.17 -4.16
C LEU A 155 8.42 7.71 -4.39
N ASN A 156 7.30 7.30 -3.81
CA ASN A 156 6.73 5.98 -4.07
C ASN A 156 5.51 6.09 -4.98
N THR A 157 5.35 5.16 -5.91
CA THR A 157 4.10 5.04 -6.67
C THR A 157 3.55 3.62 -6.57
N HIS A 158 2.24 3.49 -6.67
CA HIS A 158 1.56 2.21 -6.69
C HIS A 158 0.37 2.25 -7.65
N VAL A 159 0.39 1.32 -8.60
CA VAL A 159 -0.72 1.06 -9.51
C VAL A 159 -1.12 -0.40 -9.36
N GLU A 160 -2.41 -0.67 -9.10
CA GLU A 160 -2.94 -2.02 -8.89
C GLU A 160 -4.24 -2.21 -9.66
N PHE A 161 -4.41 -3.41 -10.23
CA PHE A 161 -5.57 -3.79 -11.03
C PHE A 161 -6.12 -5.18 -10.66
N ASP A 162 -7.40 -5.40 -10.99
CA ASP A 162 -8.05 -6.73 -11.03
C ASP A 162 -8.96 -6.86 -12.26
N PHE A 163 -9.67 -7.99 -12.39
CA PHE A 163 -10.56 -8.28 -13.52
C PHE A 163 -12.05 -8.24 -13.13
N TYR A 164 -12.41 -7.43 -12.13
CA TYR A 164 -13.81 -7.19 -11.74
C TYR A 164 -14.37 -5.90 -12.36
N GLY A 165 -13.90 -5.48 -13.54
CA GLY A 165 -14.43 -4.34 -14.29
C GLY A 165 -15.88 -4.54 -14.75
N ALA A 166 -16.47 -3.47 -15.30
CA ALA A 166 -17.88 -3.45 -15.73
C ALA A 166 -18.09 -4.05 -17.13
N ASP A 167 -17.05 -4.09 -17.96
CA ASP A 167 -17.16 -4.59 -19.34
C ASP A 167 -17.09 -6.12 -19.39
N GLY A 168 -17.79 -6.74 -20.34
CA GLY A 168 -17.78 -8.19 -20.56
C GLY A 168 -19.09 -8.92 -20.19
N ASN A 169 -19.17 -10.21 -20.49
CA ASN A 169 -20.40 -11.02 -20.37
C ASN A 169 -20.05 -12.50 -20.16
N GLU A 170 -20.72 -13.15 -19.20
CA GLU A 170 -20.56 -14.59 -18.94
C GLU A 170 -21.15 -15.45 -20.06
N SER A 171 -22.20 -14.95 -20.72
CA SER A 171 -23.04 -15.68 -21.68
C SER A 171 -22.43 -15.88 -23.08
N VAL A 172 -21.36 -15.17 -23.43
CA VAL A 172 -20.74 -15.24 -24.78
C VAL A 172 -19.31 -15.78 -24.72
N SER A 173 -18.37 -14.99 -24.19
CA SER A 173 -16.95 -15.33 -24.13
C SER A 173 -16.40 -15.41 -22.71
N ASN A 174 -17.25 -15.18 -21.70
CA ASN A 174 -16.86 -15.04 -20.30
C ASN A 174 -15.67 -14.07 -20.11
N SER A 175 -15.73 -12.95 -20.82
CA SER A 175 -14.74 -11.88 -20.77
C SER A 175 -15.08 -10.88 -19.68
N HIS A 176 -14.07 -10.22 -19.10
CA HIS A 176 -14.23 -9.22 -18.04
C HIS A 176 -13.31 -8.02 -18.22
N GLY A 177 -13.82 -6.86 -17.81
CA GLY A 177 -13.12 -5.60 -17.86
C GLY A 177 -11.99 -5.56 -16.84
N PHE A 178 -10.89 -4.94 -17.25
CA PHE A 178 -9.78 -4.61 -16.37
C PHE A 178 -10.16 -3.42 -15.50
N ARG A 179 -10.00 -3.53 -14.18
CA ARG A 179 -10.43 -2.49 -13.23
C ARG A 179 -9.24 -1.94 -12.47
N LEU A 180 -9.14 -0.61 -12.47
CA LEU A 180 -8.20 0.12 -11.63
C LEU A 180 -8.64 0.07 -10.17
N ARG A 181 -7.76 -0.40 -9.28
CA ARG A 181 -7.97 -0.40 -7.83
C ARG A 181 -7.23 0.77 -7.20
N HIS A 182 -5.92 0.80 -7.35
CA HIS A 182 -5.05 1.85 -6.81
C HIS A 182 -4.27 2.51 -7.95
N ALA A 183 -4.14 3.83 -7.89
CA ALA A 183 -3.23 4.62 -8.72
C ALA A 183 -2.85 5.88 -7.93
N TYR A 184 -1.79 5.81 -7.15
CA TYR A 184 -1.36 6.94 -6.35
C TYR A 184 0.16 7.03 -6.22
N GLY A 185 0.63 8.22 -5.89
CA GLY A 185 2.00 8.49 -5.48
C GLY A 185 2.06 9.05 -4.06
N THR A 186 3.18 8.84 -3.38
CA THR A 186 3.49 9.45 -2.09
C THR A 186 4.86 10.10 -2.13
N LEU A 187 4.99 11.26 -1.50
CA LEU A 187 6.26 11.95 -1.30
C LEU A 187 6.29 12.55 0.10
N GLY A 188 7.14 11.99 0.97
CA GLY A 188 7.11 12.30 2.40
C GLY A 188 5.72 12.05 2.98
N ASN A 189 5.10 13.10 3.51
CA ASN A 189 3.78 13.05 4.15
C ASN A 189 2.59 13.26 3.19
N PHE A 190 2.85 13.57 1.92
CA PHE A 190 1.81 13.77 0.92
C PHE A 190 1.49 12.49 0.16
N LEU A 191 0.23 12.34 -0.21
CA LEU A 191 -0.29 11.36 -1.15
C LEU A 191 -1.19 12.05 -2.17
N ALA A 192 -1.09 11.67 -3.43
CA ALA A 192 -2.02 12.09 -4.48
C ALA A 192 -2.42 10.92 -5.38
N GLY A 193 -3.70 10.80 -5.69
CA GLY A 193 -4.25 9.79 -6.61
C GLY A 193 -5.43 9.01 -6.04
N GLN A 194 -5.78 7.89 -6.69
CA GLN A 194 -6.85 7.00 -6.27
C GLN A 194 -6.35 5.94 -5.29
N THR A 195 -6.87 5.97 -4.07
CA THR A 195 -6.62 4.95 -3.06
C THR A 195 -7.73 4.94 -2.01
N TRP A 196 -7.60 4.09 -0.99
CA TRP A 196 -8.50 4.01 0.15
C TRP A 196 -8.83 5.37 0.76
N THR A 197 -10.11 5.61 1.05
CA THR A 197 -10.53 6.80 1.81
C THR A 197 -9.92 6.79 3.21
N ASN A 198 -9.89 7.95 3.89
CA ASN A 198 -9.39 8.03 5.27
C ASN A 198 -10.28 7.29 6.28
N PHE A 199 -11.52 6.97 5.91
CA PHE A 199 -12.43 6.19 6.74
C PHE A 199 -12.22 4.68 6.58
N MET A 200 -11.52 4.26 5.53
CA MET A 200 -11.21 2.85 5.32
C MET A 200 -9.98 2.45 6.15
N ASN A 201 -10.13 1.39 6.96
CA ASN A 201 -9.02 0.77 7.68
C ASN A 201 -8.79 -0.67 7.17
N PRO A 202 -7.84 -0.89 6.25
CA PRO A 202 -7.53 -2.23 5.75
C PRO A 202 -7.07 -3.21 6.83
N ALA A 203 -6.47 -2.73 7.92
CA ALA A 203 -5.98 -3.59 9.00
C ALA A 203 -7.09 -4.13 9.92
N SER A 204 -8.32 -3.61 9.82
CA SER A 204 -9.48 -4.15 10.54
C SER A 204 -10.28 -5.18 9.75
N LEU A 205 -9.86 -5.48 8.52
CA LEU A 205 -10.48 -6.56 7.75
C LEU A 205 -10.02 -7.91 8.32
N PRO A 206 -10.94 -8.84 8.60
CA PRO A 206 -10.58 -10.22 8.87
C PRO A 206 -10.06 -10.87 7.59
N ASP A 207 -9.23 -11.89 7.75
CA ASP A 207 -8.84 -12.73 6.62
C ASP A 207 -10.04 -13.59 6.19
N THR A 208 -10.57 -13.32 5.00
CA THR A 208 -11.69 -14.06 4.41
C THR A 208 -11.29 -14.64 3.06
N LEU A 209 -11.83 -15.83 2.74
CA LEU A 209 -11.71 -16.39 1.40
C LEU A 209 -12.59 -15.64 0.39
N ASP A 210 -13.77 -15.21 0.85
CA ASP A 210 -14.75 -14.46 0.08
C ASP A 210 -14.23 -13.04 -0.25
N PHE A 211 -14.33 -12.65 -1.52
CA PHE A 211 -13.83 -11.37 -2.03
C PHE A 211 -14.68 -10.16 -1.64
N GLY A 212 -15.98 -10.35 -1.40
CA GLY A 212 -16.89 -9.30 -0.97
C GLY A 212 -16.55 -8.79 0.43
N GLY A 213 -15.97 -9.68 1.25
CA GLY A 213 -15.49 -9.35 2.58
C GLY A 213 -16.64 -9.17 3.58
N PRO A 214 -16.34 -8.72 4.80
CA PRO A 214 -17.34 -8.53 5.84
C PRO A 214 -18.33 -7.41 5.49
N VAL A 215 -19.62 -7.71 5.66
CA VAL A 215 -20.69 -6.71 5.52
C VAL A 215 -20.57 -5.61 6.58
N GLY A 216 -20.93 -4.38 6.22
CA GLY A 216 -20.91 -3.23 7.12
C GLY A 216 -19.57 -2.52 7.26
N GLN A 217 -18.55 -2.92 6.48
CA GLN A 217 -17.31 -2.16 6.39
C GLN A 217 -17.39 -1.06 5.34
N ILE A 218 -16.71 0.05 5.62
CA ILE A 218 -16.47 1.11 4.63
C ILE A 218 -15.58 0.52 3.56
N PHE A 219 -15.92 0.63 2.29
CA PHE A 219 -15.12 0.07 1.22
C PHE A 219 -15.16 0.99 0.01
N ASP A 220 -14.37 2.07 0.07
CA ASP A 220 -14.32 3.06 -0.99
C ASP A 220 -12.87 3.46 -1.30
N ARG A 221 -12.60 3.62 -2.59
CA ARG A 221 -11.35 4.19 -3.10
C ARG A 221 -11.71 5.38 -3.96
N GLN A 222 -11.04 6.49 -3.71
CA GLN A 222 -11.37 7.76 -4.35
C GLN A 222 -10.09 8.47 -4.79
N ALA A 223 -10.18 9.28 -5.84
CA ALA A 223 -9.18 10.28 -6.14
C ALA A 223 -9.11 11.30 -4.98
N GLN A 224 -7.93 11.48 -4.42
CA GLN A 224 -7.70 12.38 -3.29
C GLN A 224 -6.29 12.95 -3.29
N VAL A 225 -6.14 14.10 -2.63
CA VAL A 225 -4.86 14.58 -2.10
C VAL A 225 -4.92 14.45 -0.59
N ARG A 226 -3.96 13.77 0.01
CA ARG A 226 -3.93 13.46 1.44
C ARG A 226 -2.62 13.89 2.08
N TRP A 227 -2.73 14.57 3.23
CA TRP A 227 -1.62 14.84 4.14
C TRP A 227 -1.69 13.89 5.33
N THR A 228 -0.54 13.31 5.70
CA THR A 228 -0.38 12.47 6.90
C THR A 228 0.54 13.18 7.89
N GLN A 229 0.00 13.62 9.03
CA GLN A 229 0.78 14.23 10.11
C GLN A 229 1.14 13.16 11.13
N PRO A 230 2.42 12.79 11.30
CA PRO A 230 2.82 11.95 12.43
C PRO A 230 2.65 12.72 13.75
N PHE A 231 2.14 12.03 14.77
CA PHE A 231 1.99 12.52 16.13
C PHE A 231 2.92 11.71 17.05
N GLY A 232 3.95 12.36 17.58
CA GLY A 232 5.05 11.71 18.30
C GLY A 232 6.33 11.69 17.46
N GLY A 233 7.49 11.60 18.13
CA GLY A 233 8.81 11.68 17.50
C GLY A 233 9.07 10.61 16.42
N PRO A 234 10.31 10.53 15.90
CA PRO A 234 10.66 9.62 14.82
C PRO A 234 10.21 8.18 15.13
N GLY A 235 9.36 7.60 14.27
CA GLY A 235 8.87 6.22 14.41
C GLY A 235 7.50 6.04 15.09
N SER A 236 6.81 7.13 15.47
CA SER A 236 5.45 7.02 16.02
C SER A 236 4.46 6.46 14.98
N ALA A 237 3.69 5.45 15.38
CA ALA A 237 2.61 4.87 14.57
C ALA A 237 1.33 5.72 14.59
N THR A 238 1.26 6.71 15.47
CA THR A 238 0.09 7.58 15.61
C THR A 238 0.20 8.70 14.58
N SER A 239 -0.79 8.84 13.71
CA SER A 239 -0.82 9.93 12.72
C SER A 239 -2.25 10.40 12.45
N GLY A 240 -2.37 11.68 12.13
CA GLY A 240 -3.61 12.27 11.62
C GLY A 240 -3.59 12.29 10.10
N GLN A 241 -4.74 12.11 9.46
CA GLN A 241 -4.86 12.15 8.00
C GLN A 241 -5.98 13.11 7.59
N TRP A 242 -5.65 14.02 6.69
CA TRP A 242 -6.61 14.96 6.09
C TRP A 242 -6.55 14.79 4.59
N SER A 243 -7.70 14.63 3.95
CA SER A 243 -7.76 14.51 2.50
C SER A 243 -8.81 15.43 1.89
N GLY A 244 -8.45 16.02 0.76
CA GLY A 244 -9.37 16.69 -0.15
C GLY A 244 -9.72 15.74 -1.30
N ARG A 245 -11.01 15.58 -1.58
CA ARG A 245 -11.51 14.83 -2.74
C ARG A 245 -11.73 15.83 -3.88
N ALA A 246 -11.10 15.60 -5.04
CA ALA A 246 -11.54 16.25 -6.26
C ALA A 246 -12.84 15.57 -6.69
N GLY A 247 -13.92 16.32 -6.92
CA GLY A 247 -15.17 15.75 -7.37
C GLY A 247 -14.96 15.01 -8.69
N GLU A 248 -15.25 13.71 -8.71
CA GLU A 248 -15.35 12.95 -9.96
C GLU A 248 -16.51 13.55 -10.76
N SER A 249 -16.28 13.88 -12.04
CA SER A 249 -17.37 14.30 -12.93
C SER A 249 -18.40 13.19 -12.92
N ARG A 250 -19.60 13.47 -12.40
CA ARG A 250 -20.73 12.57 -12.55
C ARG A 250 -21.08 12.56 -14.03
N ASN A 251 -20.47 11.66 -14.80
CA ASN A 251 -21.06 11.22 -16.06
C ASN A 251 -22.24 10.29 -15.73
N GLY A 252 -23.21 10.84 -15.00
CA GLY A 252 -24.52 10.26 -14.86
C GLY A 252 -25.24 10.59 -16.16
N GLY A 253 -25.46 9.57 -16.98
CA GLY A 253 -26.53 9.63 -17.98
C GLY A 253 -27.76 10.20 -17.28
N ALA A 254 -28.25 11.33 -17.78
CA ALA A 254 -29.41 12.02 -17.24
C ALA A 254 -30.55 11.01 -17.10
N ASN A 255 -30.85 10.59 -15.88
CA ASN A 255 -32.07 9.86 -15.58
C ASN A 255 -33.14 10.94 -15.36
N PRO A 256 -34.10 11.15 -16.28
CA PRO A 256 -35.01 12.30 -16.23
C PRO A 256 -36.02 12.24 -15.05
N GLY A 257 -35.95 11.23 -14.19
CA GLY A 257 -36.84 11.06 -13.03
C GLY A 257 -36.32 11.55 -11.68
N ARG A 258 -35.02 11.88 -11.51
CA ARG A 258 -34.53 12.39 -10.21
C ARG A 258 -34.60 13.91 -10.19
N ARG A 259 -35.72 14.47 -9.72
CA ARG A 259 -35.71 15.85 -9.18
C ARG A 259 -34.84 15.86 -7.93
N GLU A 260 -33.61 16.32 -8.08
CA GLU A 260 -32.82 16.76 -6.94
C GLU A 260 -33.60 17.88 -6.25
N LEU A 261 -33.97 17.68 -4.98
CA LEU A 261 -34.50 18.75 -4.14
C LEU A 261 -33.33 19.66 -3.79
N PRO A 262 -33.28 20.92 -4.28
CA PRO A 262 -32.22 21.84 -3.89
C PRO A 262 -32.39 22.18 -2.41
N GLY A 263 -31.38 21.82 -1.62
CA GLY A 263 -31.25 22.21 -0.23
C GLY A 263 -31.32 23.72 -0.08
N ARG A 264 -32.48 24.23 0.31
CA ARG A 264 -32.63 25.53 0.95
C ARG A 264 -33.02 25.28 2.39
N TYR A 265 -32.06 25.43 3.29
CA TYR A 265 -32.33 25.76 4.68
C TYR A 265 -33.19 27.03 4.70
N ARG A 266 -34.48 26.88 5.02
CA ARG A 266 -35.35 28.00 5.42
C ARG A 266 -35.80 27.70 6.85
N PRO A 267 -35.54 28.59 7.83
CA PRO A 267 -36.04 28.40 9.17
C PRO A 267 -37.57 28.55 9.14
N LEU A 268 -38.28 27.48 9.49
CA LEU A 268 -39.73 27.51 9.63
C LEU A 268 -40.08 28.24 10.93
N ALA A 269 -40.36 29.53 10.81
CA ALA A 269 -41.19 30.25 11.76
C ALA A 269 -42.42 30.77 10.99
N ARG A 270 -43.55 30.09 11.10
CA ARG A 270 -44.85 30.76 10.95
C ARG A 270 -45.93 30.10 11.80
N CYS A 271 -46.42 30.92 12.71
CA CYS A 271 -47.51 30.69 13.64
C CYS A 271 -48.87 30.98 12.98
N HIS A 272 -49.90 30.26 13.41
CA HIS A 272 -51.36 30.42 13.16
C HIS A 272 -51.85 30.30 11.70
N ARG A 273 -53.02 29.73 11.40
CA ARG A 273 -54.32 29.82 12.12
C ARG A 273 -55.20 28.61 11.75
N THR A 274 -55.97 28.14 12.72
CA THR A 274 -56.98 27.09 12.66
C THR A 274 -58.29 27.55 12.00
N SER A 275 -59.10 26.53 11.63
CA SER A 275 -60.59 26.50 11.54
C SER A 275 -61.19 26.51 10.12
N PRO A 276 -62.46 26.06 9.92
CA PRO A 276 -62.80 24.66 9.63
C PRO A 276 -63.77 24.53 8.44
N ILE A 277 -64.03 23.29 7.99
CA ILE A 277 -65.31 22.61 7.70
C ILE A 277 -64.96 21.19 7.22
#